data_AF-A0A3M2DE71-F1
#
_entry.id   AF-A0A3M2DE71-F1
#
_cell.length_a   1.000
_cell.length_b   1.000
_cell.length_c   1.000
_cell.angle_alpha   90.00
_cell.angle_beta   90.00
_cell.angle_gamma   90.00
#
_symmetry.space_group_name_H-M   'P 1'
#
loop_
_entity.id
_entity.type
_entity.pdbx_description
1 polymer ?
#
loop_
_entity_poly.entity_id
_entity_poly.type
_entity_poly.pdbx_seq_one_letter_code
_entity_poly.pdbx_strand_id
1 'polypeptide(L)'
;MEIDIASLRRIRAFMDLLMRAKEAGAEVTFHNTPTEHGDNITALVTLDGERRQEGLVFWDVTLLQEQGLADVLDDDELALGMSVADGLLEDAERILLWAESALQDLESA
;
A
#
# COMPACT_ATOMS: atom_id res chain seq x y z
N MET A 1 -15.13 7.95 -0.40
CA MET A 1 -15.43 6.98 -1.49
C MET A 1 -16.18 5.76 -0.92
N GLU A 2 -17.00 5.04 -1.69
CA GLU A 2 -17.55 3.75 -1.22
C GLU A 2 -16.43 2.71 -1.24
N ILE A 3 -16.26 1.96 -0.15
CA ILE A 3 -15.20 0.95 -0.04
C ILE A 3 -15.61 -0.26 -0.86
N ASP A 4 -14.85 -0.58 -1.91
CA ASP A 4 -15.08 -1.77 -2.72
C ASP A 4 -14.11 -2.92 -2.37
N ILE A 5 -14.61 -4.16 -2.51
CA ILE A 5 -13.88 -5.38 -2.18
C ILE A 5 -12.60 -5.53 -3.01
N ALA A 6 -12.56 -5.04 -4.26
CA ALA A 6 -11.37 -5.19 -5.10
C ALA A 6 -10.23 -4.30 -4.60
N SER A 7 -10.52 -3.07 -4.17
CA SER A 7 -9.56 -2.17 -3.55
C SER A 7 -9.01 -2.74 -2.25
N LEU A 8 -9.88 -3.25 -1.37
CA LEU A 8 -9.43 -3.90 -0.14
C LEU A 8 -8.55 -5.14 -0.39
N ARG A 9 -8.87 -5.96 -1.40
CA ARG A 9 -8.05 -7.12 -1.77
C ARG A 9 -6.66 -6.72 -2.29
N ARG A 10 -6.56 -5.65 -3.09
CA ARG A 10 -5.27 -5.11 -3.54
C ARG A 10 -4.46 -4.56 -2.38
N ILE A 11 -5.08 -3.76 -1.50
CA ILE A 11 -4.44 -3.22 -0.30
C ILE A 11 -3.91 -4.36 0.57
N ARG A 12 -4.73 -5.36 0.85
CA ARG A 12 -4.33 -6.53 1.64
C ARG A 12 -3.11 -7.24 1.04
N ALA A 13 -3.15 -7.56 -0.25
CA ALA A 13 -2.06 -8.26 -0.93
C ALA A 13 -0.74 -7.44 -0.89
N PHE A 14 -0.85 -6.13 -1.14
CA PHE A 14 0.28 -5.22 -1.08
C PHE A 14 0.90 -5.16 0.32
N MET A 15 0.08 -4.97 1.36
CA MET A 15 0.57 -4.89 2.74
C MET A 15 1.13 -6.22 3.25
N ASP A 16 0.52 -7.35 2.86
CA ASP A 16 1.06 -8.69 3.16
C ASP A 16 2.44 -8.90 2.52
N LEU A 17 2.65 -8.45 1.28
CA LEU A 17 3.97 -8.48 0.65
C LEU A 17 5.00 -7.66 1.43
N LEU A 18 4.64 -6.44 1.84
CA LEU A 18 5.53 -5.56 2.62
C LEU A 18 5.86 -6.15 4.00
N MET A 19 4.87 -6.72 4.69
CA MET A 19 5.07 -7.40 5.97
C MET A 19 6.03 -8.57 5.85
N ARG A 20 5.84 -9.44 4.85
CA ARG A 20 6.75 -10.57 4.61
C ARG A 20 8.17 -10.10 4.26
N ALA A 21 8.30 -9.02 3.50
CA ALA A 21 9.60 -8.41 3.21
C ALA A 21 10.30 -7.94 4.49
N LYS A 22 9.58 -7.21 5.34
CA LYS A 22 10.06 -6.71 6.63
C LYS A 22 10.49 -7.84 7.56
N GLU A 23 9.67 -8.89 7.68
CA GLU A 23 9.98 -10.07 8.50
C GLU A 23 11.20 -10.85 7.99
N ALA A 24 11.35 -10.96 6.67
CA ALA A 24 12.50 -11.62 6.04
C ALA A 24 13.77 -10.75 6.00
N GLY A 25 13.68 -9.47 6.39
CA GLY A 25 14.78 -8.50 6.20
C GLY A 25 15.12 -8.26 4.73
N ALA A 26 14.15 -8.46 3.82
CA ALA A 26 14.32 -8.26 2.40
C ALA A 26 14.17 -6.79 2.03
N GLU A 27 14.99 -6.33 1.08
CA GLU A 27 14.86 -4.98 0.54
C GLU A 27 13.61 -4.87 -0.34
N VAL A 28 12.85 -3.80 -0.13
CA VAL A 28 11.69 -3.43 -0.94
C VAL A 28 12.10 -2.31 -1.88
N THR A 29 11.88 -2.52 -3.18
CA THR A 29 12.02 -1.45 -4.18
C THR A 29 10.64 -0.97 -4.59
N PHE A 30 10.43 0.34 -4.51
CA PHE A 30 9.19 0.97 -4.97
C PHE A 30 9.35 1.57 -6.36
N HIS A 31 8.32 1.42 -7.19
CA HIS A 31 8.21 2.04 -8.50
C HIS A 31 6.89 2.79 -8.60
N ASN A 32 6.98 4.10 -8.83
CA ASN A 32 5.82 4.95 -9.06
C ASN A 32 5.57 5.07 -10.56
N THR A 33 4.33 4.83 -10.97
CA THR A 33 3.88 5.02 -12.35
C THR A 33 2.87 6.16 -12.39
N PRO A 34 3.22 7.32 -12.95
CA PRO A 34 2.30 8.45 -13.05
C PRO A 34 1.10 8.16 -13.94
N THR A 35 -0.08 8.64 -13.54
CA THR A 35 -1.33 8.58 -14.33
C THR A 35 -2.01 9.95 -14.37
N GLU A 36 -3.11 10.08 -15.13
CA GLU A 36 -3.92 11.31 -15.15
C GLU A 36 -4.55 11.65 -13.80
N HIS A 37 -4.70 10.67 -12.91
CA HIS A 37 -5.36 10.85 -11.61
C HIS A 37 -4.37 10.93 -10.44
N GLY A 38 -3.12 10.49 -10.65
CA GLY A 38 -2.07 10.41 -9.64
C GLY A 38 -1.22 9.16 -9.82
N ASP A 39 -0.30 8.90 -8.89
CA ASP A 39 0.66 7.82 -9.03
C ASP A 39 0.09 6.46 -8.59
N ASN A 40 0.38 5.43 -9.38
CA ASN A 40 0.27 4.04 -8.93
C ASN A 40 1.60 3.63 -8.30
N ILE A 41 1.54 2.87 -7.21
CA ILE A 41 2.73 2.42 -6.46
C ILE A 41 2.87 0.91 -6.66
N THR A 42 4.05 0.45 -7.11
CA THR A 42 4.37 -0.98 -7.17
C THR A 42 5.51 -1.28 -6.20
N ALA A 43 5.33 -2.28 -5.35
CA ALA A 43 6.38 -2.83 -4.49
C ALA A 43 6.97 -4.07 -5.15
N LEU A 44 8.30 -4.15 -5.19
CA LEU A 44 9.04 -5.28 -5.73
C LEU A 44 9.99 -5.80 -4.66
N VAL A 45 9.91 -7.11 -4.40
CA VAL A 45 10.66 -7.77 -3.34
C VAL A 45 11.20 -9.09 -3.87
N THR A 46 12.40 -9.49 -3.43
CA THR A 46 12.90 -10.85 -3.64
C THR A 46 12.76 -11.63 -2.33
N LEU A 47 11.84 -12.62 -2.31
CA LEU A 47 11.60 -13.51 -1.18
C LEU A 47 11.93 -14.93 -1.59
N ASP A 48 12.71 -15.66 -0.80
CA ASP A 48 13.11 -17.05 -1.07
C ASP A 48 13.74 -17.28 -2.46
N GLY A 49 14.39 -16.26 -3.02
CA GLY A 49 14.98 -16.30 -4.37
C GLY A 49 13.98 -16.07 -5.51
N GLU A 50 12.71 -15.82 -5.20
CA GLU A 50 11.66 -15.46 -6.15
C GLU A 50 11.36 -13.97 -6.10
N ARG A 51 11.30 -13.33 -7.27
CA ARG A 51 10.84 -11.95 -7.39
C ARG A 51 9.32 -11.91 -7.30
N ARG A 52 8.80 -11.16 -6.34
CA ARG A 52 7.37 -10.90 -6.14
C ARG A 52 7.10 -9.42 -6.32
N GLN A 53 5.88 -9.11 -6.77
CA GLN A 53 5.43 -7.73 -6.93
C GLN A 53 3.96 -7.62 -6.61
N GLU A 54 3.58 -6.52 -5.96
CA GLU A 54 2.20 -6.13 -5.74
C GLU A 54 2.05 -4.63 -5.96
N GLY A 55 0.85 -4.19 -6.35
CA GLY A 55 0.61 -2.79 -6.70
C GLY A 55 -0.65 -2.20 -6.06
N LEU A 56 -0.55 -0.92 -5.73
CA LEU A 56 -1.68 -0.04 -5.41
C LEU A 56 -1.93 0.89 -6.59
N VAL A 57 -3.21 1.10 -6.90
CA VAL A 57 -3.60 2.20 -7.79
C VAL A 57 -3.81 3.48 -6.99
N PHE A 58 -3.79 4.63 -7.67
CA PHE A 58 -4.05 5.94 -7.06
C PHE A 58 -5.27 5.92 -6.11
N TRP A 59 -6.38 5.32 -6.52
CA TRP A 59 -7.60 5.24 -5.73
C TRP A 59 -7.44 4.44 -4.43
N ASP A 60 -6.58 3.41 -4.42
CA ASP A 60 -6.28 2.65 -3.21
C ASP A 60 -5.52 3.53 -2.21
N VAL A 61 -4.56 4.32 -2.70
CA VAL A 61 -3.80 5.27 -1.89
C VAL A 61 -4.72 6.36 -1.35
N THR A 62 -5.60 6.92 -2.17
CA THR A 62 -6.61 7.90 -1.74
C THR A 62 -7.53 7.32 -0.67
N LEU A 63 -7.98 6.06 -0.84
CA LEU A 63 -8.79 5.39 0.17
C LEU A 63 -8.04 5.31 1.51
N LEU A 64 -6.78 4.88 1.50
CA LEU A 64 -5.96 4.82 2.72
C LEU A 64 -5.79 6.19 3.38
N GLN A 65 -5.59 7.25 2.59
CA GLN A 65 -5.52 8.63 3.09
C GLN A 65 -6.85 9.09 3.71
N GLU A 66 -7.99 8.81 3.07
CA GLU A 66 -9.33 9.10 3.61
C GLU A 66 -9.57 8.39 4.96
N GLN A 67 -8.97 7.23 5.18
CA GLN A 67 -9.03 6.49 6.45
C GLN A 67 -7.97 6.91 7.48
N GLY A 68 -7.08 7.86 7.13
CA GLY A 68 -5.96 8.27 8.01
C GLY A 68 -4.91 7.17 8.21
N LEU A 69 -4.76 6.29 7.22
CA LEU A 69 -3.87 5.14 7.23
C LEU A 69 -2.62 5.32 6.36
N ALA A 70 -2.60 6.34 5.52
CA ALA A 70 -1.43 6.76 4.76
C ALA A 70 -1.32 8.28 4.86
N ASP A 71 -0.10 8.79 5.01
CA ASP A 71 0.13 10.22 5.08
C ASP A 71 -0.14 10.90 3.73
N VAL A 72 -0.68 12.11 3.81
CA VAL A 72 -0.75 13.02 2.67
C VAL A 72 0.52 13.85 2.71
N LEU A 73 1.39 13.65 1.73
CA LEU A 73 2.60 14.45 1.63
C LEU A 73 2.25 15.86 1.18
N ASP A 74 2.81 16.86 1.84
CA ASP A 74 2.78 18.24 1.37
C ASP A 74 3.85 18.52 0.29
N ASP A 75 3.76 19.70 -0.33
CA ASP A 75 4.67 20.09 -1.43
C ASP A 75 6.15 20.15 -0.98
N ASP A 76 6.41 20.44 0.30
CA ASP A 76 7.76 20.53 0.85
C ASP A 76 8.32 19.12 1.10
N GLU A 77 7.51 18.19 1.60
CA GLU A 77 7.87 16.78 1.80
C GLU A 77 8.18 16.08 0.46
N LEU A 78 7.35 16.33 -0.56
CA LEU A 78 7.60 15.85 -1.92
C LEU A 78 8.92 16.43 -2.48
N ALA A 79 9.21 17.71 -2.23
CA ALA A 79 10.46 18.35 -2.65
C ALA A 79 11.70 17.81 -1.92
N LEU A 80 11.54 17.30 -0.71
CA LEU A 80 12.58 16.62 0.06
C LEU A 80 12.80 15.15 -0.35
N GLY A 81 11.99 14.65 -1.29
CA GLY A 81 12.09 13.28 -1.79
C GLY A 81 11.47 12.24 -0.86
N MET A 82 10.60 12.66 0.08
CA MET A 82 9.82 11.73 0.89
C MET A 82 8.81 10.99 0.00
N SER A 83 8.58 9.71 0.30
CA SER A 83 7.66 8.88 -0.47
C SER A 83 6.55 8.33 0.41
N VAL A 84 5.32 8.34 -0.11
CA VAL A 84 4.18 7.67 0.53
C VAL A 84 4.51 6.18 0.75
N ALA A 85 5.32 5.59 -0.13
CA ALA A 85 5.69 4.18 -0.09
C ALA A 85 6.49 3.79 1.17
N ASP A 86 7.35 4.68 1.68
CA ASP A 86 8.09 4.44 2.92
C ASP A 86 7.15 4.42 4.12
N GLY A 87 6.20 5.37 4.20
CA GLY A 87 5.15 5.37 5.22
C GLY A 87 4.28 4.12 5.17
N LEU A 88 3.91 3.67 3.96
CA LEU A 88 3.16 2.42 3.78
C LEU A 88 3.92 1.19 4.30
N LEU A 89 5.26 1.17 4.18
CA LEU A 89 6.08 0.09 4.72
C LEU A 89 6.16 0.11 6.25
N GLU A 90 6.26 1.30 6.85
CA GLU A 90 6.26 1.47 8.30
C GLU A 90 4.92 1.02 8.91
N ASP A 91 3.82 1.40 8.27
CA ASP A 91 2.45 1.15 8.71
C ASP A 91 1.81 -0.15 8.19
N ALA A 92 2.57 -0.98 7.45
CA ALA A 92 2.03 -2.15 6.75
C ALA A 92 1.16 -3.05 7.62
N GLU A 93 1.55 -3.31 8.87
CA GLU A 93 0.80 -4.13 9.83
C GLU A 93 -0.56 -3.51 10.16
N ARG A 94 -0.58 -2.20 10.48
CA ARG A 94 -1.79 -1.45 10.83
C ARG A 94 -2.77 -1.42 9.66
N ILE A 95 -2.27 -1.19 8.45
CA ILE A 95 -3.08 -1.13 7.23
C ILE A 95 -3.61 -2.52 6.87
N LEU A 96 -2.80 -3.57 7.02
CA LEU A 96 -3.21 -4.94 6.76
C LEU A 96 -4.37 -5.36 7.67
N LEU A 97 -4.26 -5.11 8.98
CA LEU A 97 -5.32 -5.42 9.94
C LEU A 97 -6.63 -4.69 9.62
N TRP A 98 -6.55 -3.41 9.24
CA TRP A 98 -7.73 -2.65 8.80
C TRP A 98 -8.37 -3.28 7.55
N ALA A 99 -7.57 -3.60 6.54
CA ALA A 99 -8.08 -4.17 5.29
C ALA A 99 -8.76 -5.53 5.51
N GLU A 100 -8.21 -6.38 6.38
CA GLU A 100 -8.80 -7.67 6.73
C GLU A 100 -10.11 -7.52 7.49
N SER A 101 -10.20 -6.59 8.45
CA SER A 101 -11.45 -6.29 9.16
C SER A 101 -12.53 -5.78 8.20
N ALA A 102 -12.20 -4.84 7.31
CA ALA A 102 -13.14 -4.28 6.35
C ALA A 102 -13.64 -5.33 5.34
N LEU A 103 -12.79 -6.25 4.91
CA LEU A 103 -13.18 -7.37 4.05
C LEU A 103 -14.16 -8.30 4.76
N GLN A 104 -13.87 -8.66 6.01
CA GLN A 104 -14.73 -9.53 6.80
C GLN A 104 -16.12 -8.94 6.99
N ASP A 105 -16.20 -7.63 7.27
CA ASP A 105 -17.48 -6.94 7.44
C ASP A 105 -18.32 -6.95 6.16
N LEU A 106 -17.69 -6.72 5.00
CA LEU A 106 -18.38 -6.71 3.70
C LEU A 106 -18.79 -8.11 3.23
N GLU A 107 -18.00 -9.14 3.52
CA GLU A 107 -18.32 -10.53 3.15
C GLU A 107 -19.39 -11.15 4.07
N SER A 108 -19.63 -10.55 5.24
CA SER A 108 -20.65 -10.98 6.22
C SER A 108 -21.98 -10.23 6.10
N ALA A 109 -22.07 -9.20 5.24
CA ALA A 109 -23.24 -8.36 5.00
C ALA A 109 -24.13 -8.90 3.86
#